data_AF-A0A661ITE8-F1
#
_entry.id   AF-A0A661ITE8-F1
#
_cell.length_a   1.000
_cell.length_b   1.000
_cell.length_c   1.000
_cell.angle_alpha   90.00
_cell.angle_beta   90.00
_cell.angle_gamma   90.00
#
_symmetry.space_group_name_H-M   'P 1'
#
loop_
_entity.id
_entity.type
_entity.pdbx_description
1 polymer ?
#
loop_
_entity_poly.entity_id
_entity_poly.type
_entity_poly.pdbx_seq_one_letter_code
_entity_poly.pdbx_strand_id
1 'polypeptide(L)'
;MGVPSVLRARLAEALDRLAPQALLLSGGVDSGLLASLRPELEGIAVSLEGGGGDGPYLEMLRECLGIKVHTVRVTVAEALEAIPVVIRILGSFDPALPNDLAVYFGLRAVAERGLSRIATGDGGDELFGGYPYMMDLEDLDGYIRRIVPHLRFSSSVLGEHLGLQVVQPYLEEAFLDFALRLPAGLKVRQEGGRTWGKWVLRKALEPLMPPEFAWQEKRPLEVGSGMSALRELIAREIPDEDFQEKAARYGMRFLSKEHLYFYEVFREVVGEVPPAGPEEEPCPNCGGGLPRGRRHCRICGIVLQ
;
A
#
# COMPACT_ATOMS: atom_id res chain seq x y z
N MET A 1 -0.28 19.72 -25.37
CA MET A 1 -0.67 19.45 -23.96
C MET A 1 0.59 19.20 -23.15
N GLY A 2 0.73 19.77 -21.96
CA GLY A 2 1.86 19.47 -21.07
C GLY A 2 1.78 18.04 -20.49
N VAL A 3 2.91 17.48 -20.05
CA VAL A 3 2.99 16.11 -19.51
C VAL A 3 1.95 15.83 -18.42
N PRO A 4 1.70 16.71 -17.42
CA PRO A 4 0.67 16.46 -16.41
C PRO A 4 -0.75 16.29 -16.98
N SER A 5 -1.08 17.02 -18.05
CA SER A 5 -2.38 16.90 -18.71
C SER A 5 -2.51 15.59 -19.48
N VAL A 6 -1.44 15.14 -20.14
CA VAL A 6 -1.40 13.83 -20.81
C VAL A 6 -1.51 12.70 -19.79
N LEU A 7 -0.81 12.83 -18.66
CA LEU A 7 -0.89 11.86 -17.56
C LEU A 7 -2.33 11.71 -17.06
N ARG A 8 -3.03 12.83 -16.79
CA ARG A 8 -4.44 12.80 -16.39
C ARG A 8 -5.31 12.06 -17.41
N ALA A 9 -5.16 12.39 -18.70
CA ALA A 9 -5.95 11.77 -19.76
C ALA A 9 -5.71 10.25 -19.83
N ARG A 10 -4.45 9.82 -19.78
CA ARG A 10 -4.09 8.39 -19.82
C ARG A 10 -4.58 7.63 -18.59
N LEU A 11 -4.48 8.24 -17.39
CA LEU A 11 -4.95 7.59 -16.17
C LEU A 11 -6.48 7.50 -16.13
N ALA A 12 -7.18 8.51 -16.67
CA ALA A 12 -8.62 8.49 -16.86
C ALA A 12 -9.04 7.39 -17.86
N GLU A 13 -8.33 7.25 -18.99
CA GLU A 13 -8.55 6.15 -19.95
C GLU A 13 -8.35 4.78 -19.28
N ALA A 14 -7.34 4.63 -18.41
CA ALA A 14 -7.12 3.39 -17.66
C ALA A 14 -8.29 3.09 -16.70
N LEU A 15 -8.79 4.10 -15.98
CA LEU A 15 -9.99 3.97 -15.14
C LEU A 15 -11.21 3.54 -15.96
N ASP A 16 -11.42 4.10 -17.16
CA ASP A 16 -12.56 3.72 -18.01
C ASP A 16 -12.49 2.27 -18.49
N ARG A 17 -11.30 1.81 -18.90
CA ARG A 17 -11.10 0.42 -19.35
C ARG A 17 -11.30 -0.56 -18.21
N LEU A 18 -10.80 -0.23 -17.03
CA LEU A 18 -10.93 -1.07 -15.85
C LEU A 18 -12.35 -1.02 -15.26
N ALA A 19 -13.08 0.08 -15.47
CA ALA A 19 -14.46 0.31 -15.02
C ALA A 19 -14.70 -0.11 -13.55
N PRO A 20 -13.92 0.44 -12.58
CA PRO A 20 -14.17 0.17 -11.16
C PRO A 20 -15.51 0.77 -10.71
N GLN A 21 -16.11 0.19 -9.69
CA GLN A 21 -17.37 0.67 -9.11
C GLN A 21 -17.14 1.56 -7.88
N ALA A 22 -15.96 1.46 -7.27
CA ALA A 22 -15.53 2.25 -6.12
C ALA A 22 -14.02 2.47 -6.16
N LEU A 23 -13.55 3.41 -5.34
CA LEU A 23 -12.14 3.72 -5.12
C LEU A 23 -11.74 3.45 -3.66
N LEU A 24 -10.63 2.77 -3.43
CA LEU A 24 -10.02 2.71 -2.10
C LEU A 24 -9.21 4.01 -1.89
N LEU A 25 -9.61 4.82 -0.92
CA LEU A 25 -9.03 6.13 -0.64
C LEU A 25 -8.21 6.12 0.65
N SER A 26 -7.00 6.66 0.55
CA SER A 26 -6.08 6.89 1.67
C SER A 26 -5.82 8.37 1.95
N GLY A 27 -6.55 9.28 1.30
CA GLY A 27 -6.25 10.72 1.34
C GLY A 27 -4.88 11.09 0.74
N GLY A 28 -4.13 10.14 0.19
CA GLY A 28 -2.84 10.36 -0.45
C GLY A 28 -2.96 10.84 -1.90
N VAL A 29 -1.81 11.24 -2.45
CA VAL A 29 -1.68 11.77 -3.82
C VAL A 29 -2.21 10.78 -4.88
N ASP A 30 -1.96 9.48 -4.75
CA ASP A 30 -2.31 8.53 -5.81
C ASP A 30 -3.82 8.28 -5.86
N SER A 31 -4.42 7.84 -4.74
CA SER A 31 -5.87 7.65 -4.66
C SER A 31 -6.63 8.96 -4.86
N GLY A 32 -6.06 10.08 -4.42
CA GLY A 32 -6.60 11.41 -4.63
C GLY A 32 -6.67 11.78 -6.11
N LEU A 33 -5.64 11.49 -6.89
CA LEU A 33 -5.66 11.73 -8.33
C LEU A 33 -6.70 10.83 -9.02
N LEU A 34 -6.84 9.57 -8.63
CA LEU A 34 -7.90 8.70 -9.15
C LEU A 34 -9.29 9.28 -8.83
N ALA A 35 -9.52 9.73 -7.59
CA ALA A 35 -10.76 10.38 -7.18
C ALA A 35 -11.05 11.67 -7.95
N SER A 36 -10.04 12.52 -8.18
CA SER A 36 -10.21 13.75 -8.95
C SER A 36 -10.54 13.50 -10.43
N LEU A 37 -10.17 12.34 -10.98
CA LEU A 37 -10.48 11.97 -12.36
C LEU A 37 -11.87 11.37 -12.51
N ARG A 38 -12.37 10.66 -11.49
CA ARG A 38 -13.69 10.01 -11.49
C ARG A 38 -14.46 10.31 -10.19
N PRO A 39 -14.84 11.59 -9.93
CA PRO A 39 -15.52 11.99 -8.70
C PRO A 39 -16.93 11.39 -8.55
N GLU A 40 -17.49 10.84 -9.62
CA GLU A 40 -18.76 10.11 -9.63
C GLU A 40 -18.67 8.73 -8.94
N LEU A 41 -17.47 8.16 -8.78
CA LEU A 41 -17.27 6.91 -8.06
C LEU A 41 -17.33 7.12 -6.55
N GLU A 42 -17.87 6.14 -5.82
CA GLU A 42 -17.84 6.18 -4.36
C GLU A 42 -16.42 5.88 -3.85
N GLY A 43 -15.95 6.72 -2.92
CA GLY A 43 -14.70 6.51 -2.21
C GLY A 43 -14.92 5.71 -0.92
N ILE A 44 -14.09 4.71 -0.68
CA ILE A 44 -14.07 3.93 0.57
C ILE A 44 -12.76 4.22 1.28
N ALA A 45 -12.83 4.77 2.48
CA ALA A 45 -11.68 5.04 3.34
C ALA A 45 -11.80 4.25 4.64
N VAL A 46 -10.68 4.02 5.32
CA VAL A 46 -10.63 3.25 6.56
C VAL A 46 -9.95 4.08 7.64
N SER A 47 -10.53 4.08 8.84
CA SER A 47 -9.97 4.73 10.03
C SER A 47 -10.12 3.82 11.23
N LEU A 48 -9.02 3.59 11.93
CA LEU A 48 -9.04 3.01 13.27
C LEU A 48 -9.67 4.01 14.26
N GLU A 49 -10.30 3.51 15.31
CA GLU A 49 -10.75 4.32 16.44
C GLU A 49 -9.55 5.05 17.09
N GLY A 50 -9.77 6.26 17.59
CA GLY A 50 -8.69 7.18 17.91
C GLY A 50 -8.21 8.01 16.71
N GLY A 51 -8.56 7.61 15.49
CA GLY A 51 -8.32 8.36 14.26
C GLY A 51 -6.94 8.12 13.65
N GLY A 52 -6.70 8.78 12.52
CA GLY A 52 -5.43 8.77 11.80
C GLY A 52 -5.24 10.07 11.02
N GLY A 53 -4.17 10.13 10.22
CA GLY A 53 -3.80 11.33 9.47
C GLY A 53 -4.66 11.67 8.25
N ASP A 54 -5.58 10.79 7.81
CA ASP A 54 -6.25 10.96 6.50
C ASP A 54 -7.49 11.85 6.53
N GLY A 55 -8.12 12.03 7.70
CA GLY A 55 -9.39 12.75 7.85
C GLY A 55 -9.44 14.11 7.13
N PRO A 56 -8.49 15.04 7.36
CA PRO A 56 -8.47 16.34 6.69
C PRO A 56 -8.40 16.24 5.17
N TYR A 57 -7.64 15.28 4.63
CA TYR A 57 -7.46 15.11 3.18
C TYR A 57 -8.69 14.48 2.53
N LEU A 58 -9.36 13.57 3.23
CA LEU A 58 -10.65 13.03 2.79
C LEU A 58 -11.72 14.12 2.75
N GLU A 59 -11.69 15.06 3.69
CA GLU A 59 -12.61 16.21 3.68
C GLU A 59 -12.33 17.15 2.52
N MET A 60 -11.06 17.46 2.24
CA MET A 60 -10.69 18.22 1.04
C MET A 60 -11.21 17.57 -0.25
N LEU A 61 -11.15 16.24 -0.36
CA LEU A 61 -11.73 15.52 -1.51
C LEU A 61 -13.25 15.73 -1.59
N ARG A 62 -13.97 15.61 -0.48
CA ARG A 62 -15.43 15.86 -0.43
C ARG A 62 -15.78 17.29 -0.84
N GLU A 63 -15.09 18.28 -0.27
CA GLU A 63 -15.37 19.70 -0.50
C GLU A 63 -15.02 20.14 -1.93
N CYS A 64 -13.87 19.71 -2.46
CA CYS A 64 -13.39 20.16 -3.76
C CYS A 64 -14.05 19.41 -4.93
N LEU A 65 -14.38 18.13 -4.74
CA LEU A 65 -14.84 17.26 -5.83
C LEU A 65 -16.32 16.88 -5.72
N GLY A 66 -16.95 17.07 -4.56
CA GLY A 66 -18.31 16.55 -4.29
C GLY A 66 -18.40 15.03 -4.24
N ILE A 67 -17.25 14.33 -4.16
CA ILE A 67 -17.18 12.87 -4.13
C ILE A 67 -17.80 12.31 -2.85
N LYS A 68 -18.59 11.25 -2.98
CA LYS A 68 -19.16 10.53 -1.84
C LYS A 68 -18.10 9.63 -1.22
N VAL A 69 -17.65 9.96 -0.01
CA VAL A 69 -16.66 9.15 0.72
C VAL A 69 -17.29 8.48 1.94
N HIS A 70 -17.27 7.15 1.95
CA HIS A 70 -17.64 6.30 3.06
C HIS A 70 -16.42 5.92 3.88
N THR A 71 -16.39 6.36 5.14
CA THR A 71 -15.31 6.02 6.08
C THR A 71 -15.73 4.84 6.95
N VAL A 72 -15.08 3.69 6.76
CA VAL A 72 -15.18 2.51 7.61
C VAL A 72 -14.45 2.82 8.92
N ARG A 73 -15.17 2.83 10.02
CA ARG A 73 -14.60 2.97 11.37
C ARG A 73 -14.34 1.59 11.93
N VAL A 74 -13.10 1.34 12.31
CA VAL A 74 -12.63 0.05 12.82
C VAL A 74 -12.19 0.25 14.26
N THR A 75 -12.67 -0.58 15.19
CA THR A 75 -12.20 -0.57 16.58
C THR A 75 -10.84 -1.29 16.70
N VAL A 76 -10.09 -1.03 17.76
CA VAL A 76 -8.86 -1.75 18.08
C VAL A 76 -9.14 -3.25 18.22
N ALA A 77 -10.25 -3.60 18.88
CA ALA A 77 -10.65 -5.00 19.03
C ALA A 77 -10.87 -5.69 17.68
N GLU A 78 -11.66 -5.08 16.77
CA GLU A 78 -11.87 -5.62 15.42
C GLU A 78 -10.56 -5.75 14.64
N ALA A 79 -9.66 -4.77 14.76
CA ALA A 79 -8.38 -4.80 14.06
C ALA A 79 -7.47 -5.93 14.58
N LEU A 80 -7.42 -6.14 15.90
CA LEU A 80 -6.68 -7.25 16.51
C LEU A 80 -7.28 -8.61 16.13
N GLU A 81 -8.60 -8.74 16.13
CA GLU A 81 -9.31 -9.96 15.71
C GLU A 81 -9.11 -10.28 14.22
N ALA A 82 -8.85 -9.28 13.39
CA ALA A 82 -8.58 -9.47 11.97
C ALA A 82 -7.14 -9.92 11.67
N ILE A 83 -6.18 -9.76 12.59
CA ILE A 83 -4.76 -10.13 12.37
C ILE A 83 -4.63 -11.61 11.94
N PRO A 84 -5.19 -12.59 12.67
CA PRO A 84 -5.08 -14.00 12.27
C PRO A 84 -5.76 -14.31 10.92
N VAL A 85 -6.82 -13.57 10.57
CA VAL A 85 -7.52 -13.71 9.29
C VAL A 85 -6.63 -13.22 8.14
N VAL A 86 -6.09 -12.01 8.25
CA VAL A 86 -5.23 -11.41 7.21
C VAL A 86 -3.93 -12.21 7.04
N ILE A 87 -3.29 -12.64 8.14
CA ILE A 87 -2.10 -13.50 8.09
C ILE A 87 -2.41 -14.82 7.38
N ARG A 88 -3.57 -15.43 7.65
CA ARG A 88 -3.99 -16.67 6.98
C ARG A 88 -4.19 -16.47 5.48
N ILE A 89 -4.81 -15.37 5.07
CA ILE A 89 -5.06 -15.06 3.65
C ILE A 89 -3.75 -14.80 2.91
N LEU A 90 -2.86 -14.00 3.50
CA LEU A 90 -1.61 -13.59 2.86
C LEU A 90 -0.51 -14.66 2.95
N GLY A 91 -0.60 -15.58 3.92
CA GLY A 91 0.48 -16.52 4.20
C GLY A 91 1.78 -15.81 4.58
N SER A 92 1.68 -14.72 5.35
CA SER A 92 2.78 -13.82 5.65
C SER A 92 2.66 -13.23 7.06
N PHE A 93 3.80 -12.95 7.68
CA PHE A 93 3.95 -12.21 8.93
C PHE A 93 4.81 -10.94 8.72
N ASP A 94 4.77 -10.40 7.50
CA ASP A 94 5.41 -9.14 7.14
C ASP A 94 5.02 -8.01 8.11
N PRO A 95 5.97 -7.22 8.64
CA PRO A 95 5.70 -6.04 9.46
C PRO A 95 4.83 -4.97 8.80
N ALA A 96 4.58 -5.05 7.48
CA ALA A 96 3.64 -4.20 6.75
C ALA A 96 2.15 -4.52 7.02
N LEU A 97 1.84 -5.57 7.80
CA LEU A 97 0.48 -6.03 8.12
C LEU A 97 -0.50 -4.92 8.54
N PRO A 98 -0.12 -3.86 9.29
CA PRO A 98 -1.03 -2.75 9.57
C PRO A 98 -1.58 -2.03 8.32
N ASN A 99 -0.81 -1.96 7.22
CA ASN A 99 -1.33 -1.47 5.94
C ASN A 99 -2.32 -2.48 5.36
N ASP A 100 -2.02 -3.77 5.43
CA ASP A 100 -2.87 -4.85 4.90
C ASP A 100 -4.21 -4.93 5.63
N LEU A 101 -4.24 -4.67 6.94
CA LEU A 101 -5.47 -4.54 7.71
C LEU A 101 -6.34 -3.39 7.18
N ALA A 102 -5.76 -2.20 6.96
CA ALA A 102 -6.50 -1.08 6.39
C ALA A 102 -7.08 -1.43 5.02
N VAL A 103 -6.30 -2.10 4.15
CA VAL A 103 -6.79 -2.58 2.85
C VAL A 103 -7.91 -3.62 3.03
N TYR A 104 -7.73 -4.60 3.90
CA TYR A 104 -8.70 -5.65 4.17
C TYR A 104 -10.06 -5.09 4.61
N PHE A 105 -10.10 -4.17 5.57
CA PHE A 105 -11.34 -3.55 6.02
C PHE A 105 -12.02 -2.73 4.92
N GLY A 106 -11.24 -2.03 4.10
CA GLY A 106 -11.76 -1.27 2.96
C GLY A 106 -12.39 -2.17 1.91
N LEU A 107 -11.69 -3.26 1.53
CA LEU A 107 -12.20 -4.26 0.61
C LEU A 107 -13.42 -5.00 1.17
N ARG A 108 -13.41 -5.38 2.45
CA ARG A 108 -14.54 -6.05 3.09
C ARG A 108 -15.81 -5.18 3.02
N ALA A 109 -15.69 -3.89 3.32
CA ALA A 109 -16.82 -2.95 3.24
C ALA A 109 -17.37 -2.79 1.80
N VAL A 110 -16.53 -2.97 0.77
CA VAL A 110 -16.94 -2.96 -0.64
C VAL A 110 -17.72 -4.22 -0.98
N ALA A 111 -17.23 -5.38 -0.55
CA ALA A 111 -17.91 -6.65 -0.74
C ALA A 111 -19.27 -6.69 -0.05
N GLU A 112 -19.36 -6.18 1.19
CA GLU A 112 -20.62 -6.07 1.95
C GLU A 112 -21.66 -5.17 1.28
N ARG A 113 -21.23 -4.25 0.41
CA ARG A 113 -22.09 -3.38 -0.40
C ARG A 113 -22.56 -4.03 -1.71
N GLY A 114 -22.15 -5.26 -1.99
CA GLY A 114 -22.47 -5.96 -3.23
C GLY A 114 -21.76 -5.41 -4.46
N LEU A 115 -20.67 -4.65 -4.28
CA LEU A 115 -19.80 -4.22 -5.36
C LEU A 115 -18.82 -5.34 -5.70
N SER A 116 -18.44 -5.45 -6.97
CA SER A 116 -17.59 -6.52 -7.48
C SER A 116 -16.19 -6.06 -7.90
N ARG A 117 -16.01 -4.75 -8.13
CA ARG A 117 -14.74 -4.20 -8.63
C ARG A 117 -14.38 -2.88 -7.97
N ILE A 118 -13.14 -2.77 -7.50
CA ILE A 118 -12.60 -1.57 -6.83
C ILE A 118 -11.22 -1.22 -7.34
N ALA A 119 -10.97 0.08 -7.55
CA ALA A 119 -9.66 0.60 -7.90
C ALA A 119 -8.84 1.01 -6.67
N THR A 120 -7.55 0.70 -6.67
CA THR A 120 -6.58 1.14 -5.65
C THR A 120 -5.53 2.06 -6.27
N GLY A 121 -4.83 2.81 -5.42
CA GLY A 121 -3.67 3.63 -5.81
C GLY A 121 -2.36 2.84 -5.98
N ASP A 122 -2.42 1.51 -5.96
CA ASP A 122 -1.24 0.64 -6.05
C ASP A 122 -0.43 0.91 -7.33
N GLY A 123 0.90 0.86 -7.22
CA GLY A 123 1.82 1.19 -8.30
C GLY A 123 2.19 2.67 -8.39
N GLY A 124 1.42 3.57 -7.76
CA GLY A 124 1.71 5.00 -7.78
C GLY A 124 3.06 5.35 -7.15
N ASP A 125 3.39 4.75 -6.00
CA ASP A 125 4.70 4.93 -5.36
C ASP A 125 5.84 4.34 -6.18
N GLU A 126 5.67 3.11 -6.67
CA GLU A 126 6.71 2.36 -7.37
C GLU A 126 7.07 2.97 -8.73
N LEU A 127 6.07 3.49 -9.46
CA LEU A 127 6.30 4.05 -10.79
C LEU A 127 6.78 5.50 -10.78
N PHE A 128 6.50 6.24 -9.71
CA PHE A 128 6.75 7.68 -9.66
C PHE A 128 7.69 8.11 -8.52
N GLY A 129 8.46 7.18 -7.95
CA GLY A 129 9.49 7.50 -6.96
C GLY A 129 8.91 8.02 -5.65
N GLY A 130 7.86 7.37 -5.17
CA GLY A 130 7.10 7.79 -4.00
C GLY A 130 7.77 7.50 -2.66
N TYR A 131 8.62 6.48 -2.59
CA TYR A 131 9.31 6.14 -1.35
C TYR A 131 10.56 6.99 -1.13
N PRO A 132 10.89 7.38 0.13
CA PRO A 132 12.08 8.17 0.45
C PRO A 132 13.36 7.65 -0.19
N TYR A 133 13.65 6.36 -0.04
CA TYR A 133 14.86 5.76 -0.59
C TYR A 133 14.94 5.82 -2.13
N MET A 134 13.81 5.90 -2.84
CA MET A 134 13.80 6.01 -4.31
C MET A 134 14.25 7.39 -4.77
N MET A 135 14.07 8.42 -3.93
CA MET A 135 14.46 9.79 -4.26
C MET A 135 15.98 9.99 -4.25
N ASP A 136 16.71 9.09 -3.58
CA ASP A 136 18.17 9.13 -3.44
C ASP A 136 18.89 8.17 -4.40
N LEU A 137 18.16 7.47 -5.27
CA LEU A 137 18.76 6.53 -6.24
C LEU A 137 19.43 7.27 -7.40
N GLU A 138 20.67 6.88 -7.70
CA GLU A 138 21.39 7.38 -8.88
C GLU A 138 20.70 6.97 -10.21
N ASP A 139 20.23 5.71 -10.29
CA ASP A 139 19.50 5.17 -11.44
C ASP A 139 18.07 4.77 -11.05
N LEU A 140 17.21 5.78 -10.89
CA LEU A 140 15.78 5.57 -10.60
C LEU A 140 15.07 4.80 -11.72
N ASP A 141 15.33 5.11 -12.99
CA ASP A 141 14.61 4.49 -14.10
C ASP A 141 14.98 3.01 -14.27
N GLY A 142 16.26 2.65 -14.14
CA GLY A 142 16.70 1.25 -14.13
C GLY A 142 16.16 0.49 -12.92
N TYR A 143 16.12 1.13 -11.75
CA TYR A 143 15.49 0.54 -10.56
C TYR A 143 14.01 0.22 -10.80
N ILE A 144 13.22 1.18 -11.31
CA ILE A 144 11.79 0.99 -11.59
C ILE A 144 11.58 -0.15 -12.59
N ARG A 145 12.31 -0.16 -13.72
CA ARG A 145 12.19 -1.22 -14.73
C ARG A 145 12.48 -2.61 -14.18
N ARG A 146 13.38 -2.72 -13.20
CA ARG A 146 13.71 -3.99 -12.54
C ARG A 146 12.59 -4.47 -11.61
N ILE A 147 11.90 -3.58 -10.91
CA ILE A 147 10.86 -3.97 -9.94
C ILE A 147 9.49 -4.18 -10.57
N VAL A 148 9.15 -3.49 -11.67
CA VAL A 148 7.81 -3.55 -12.29
C VAL A 148 7.32 -4.98 -12.61
N PRO A 149 8.11 -5.85 -13.27
CA PRO A 149 7.67 -7.23 -13.57
C PRO A 149 7.33 -8.06 -12.33
N HIS A 150 7.84 -7.59 -11.19
CA HIS A 150 7.83 -8.27 -9.91
C HIS A 150 6.84 -7.63 -8.93
N LEU A 151 6.12 -6.57 -9.31
CA LEU A 151 5.14 -5.96 -8.41
C LEU A 151 4.00 -6.92 -8.11
N ARG A 152 3.69 -7.04 -6.82
CA ARG A 152 2.59 -7.83 -6.28
C ARG A 152 2.07 -7.06 -5.07
N PHE A 153 0.76 -6.90 -4.99
CA PHE A 153 0.10 -6.13 -3.94
C PHE A 153 -0.82 -7.06 -3.16
N SER A 154 -0.77 -6.97 -1.84
CA SER A 154 -1.64 -7.70 -0.92
C SER A 154 -3.12 -7.42 -1.22
N SER A 155 -3.45 -6.20 -1.68
CA SER A 155 -4.78 -5.80 -2.12
C SER A 155 -5.42 -6.79 -3.09
N SER A 156 -4.67 -7.30 -4.07
CA SER A 156 -5.20 -8.27 -5.06
C SER A 156 -5.53 -9.60 -4.41
N VAL A 157 -4.67 -10.11 -3.53
CA VAL A 157 -4.87 -11.38 -2.81
C VAL A 157 -6.06 -11.28 -1.84
N LEU A 158 -6.11 -10.19 -1.07
CA LEU A 158 -7.23 -9.89 -0.16
C LEU A 158 -8.54 -9.72 -0.93
N GLY A 159 -8.50 -9.02 -2.06
CA GLY A 159 -9.65 -8.81 -2.94
C GLY A 159 -10.21 -10.12 -3.47
N GLU A 160 -9.36 -10.96 -4.05
CA GLU A 160 -9.75 -12.28 -4.58
C GLU A 160 -10.39 -13.15 -3.49
N HIS A 161 -9.79 -13.19 -2.29
CA HIS A 161 -10.36 -13.91 -1.15
C HIS A 161 -11.76 -13.42 -0.75
N LEU A 162 -12.00 -12.11 -0.87
CA LEU A 162 -13.30 -11.48 -0.58
C LEU A 162 -14.27 -11.51 -1.78
N GLY A 163 -13.92 -12.17 -2.89
CA GLY A 163 -14.75 -12.24 -4.09
C GLY A 163 -14.79 -10.94 -4.90
N LEU A 164 -13.77 -10.08 -4.74
CA LEU A 164 -13.64 -8.80 -5.43
C LEU A 164 -12.55 -8.84 -6.50
N GLN A 165 -12.78 -8.13 -7.59
CA GLN A 165 -11.74 -7.78 -8.54
C GLN A 165 -11.11 -6.44 -8.12
N VAL A 166 -9.89 -6.48 -7.57
CA VAL A 166 -9.09 -5.27 -7.37
C VAL A 166 -8.39 -4.90 -8.67
N VAL A 167 -8.56 -3.65 -9.10
CA VAL A 167 -7.94 -3.12 -10.31
C VAL A 167 -6.98 -1.97 -9.96
N GLN A 168 -5.91 -1.85 -10.74
CA GLN A 168 -4.78 -0.97 -10.40
C GLN A 168 -4.49 -0.07 -11.59
N PRO A 169 -5.13 1.12 -11.68
CA PRO A 169 -5.04 1.98 -12.87
C PRO A 169 -3.62 2.38 -13.26
N TYR A 170 -2.73 2.52 -12.27
CA TYR A 170 -1.31 2.82 -12.52
C TYR A 170 -0.56 1.67 -13.21
N LEU A 171 -1.07 0.44 -13.15
CA LEU A 171 -0.49 -0.75 -13.74
C LEU A 171 -1.25 -1.23 -14.98
N GLU A 172 -2.27 -0.49 -15.42
CA GLU A 172 -2.93 -0.74 -16.70
C GLU A 172 -1.90 -0.60 -17.83
N GLU A 173 -1.91 -1.53 -18.79
CA GLU A 173 -0.83 -1.71 -19.75
C GLU A 173 -0.41 -0.43 -20.49
N ALA A 174 -1.38 0.34 -20.99
CA ALA A 174 -1.09 1.56 -21.75
C ALA A 174 -0.62 2.69 -20.83
N PHE A 175 -1.16 2.80 -19.62
CA PHE A 175 -0.69 3.77 -18.63
C PHE A 175 0.72 3.43 -18.12
N LEU A 176 0.98 2.15 -17.83
CA LEU A 176 2.27 1.66 -17.37
C LEU A 176 3.37 1.92 -18.40
N ASP A 177 3.13 1.58 -19.67
CA ASP A 177 4.06 1.86 -20.77
C ASP A 177 4.35 3.35 -20.92
N PHE A 178 3.33 4.20 -20.79
CA PHE A 178 3.51 5.65 -20.74
C PHE A 178 4.38 6.08 -19.54
N ALA A 179 4.08 5.60 -18.33
CA ALA A 179 4.80 5.94 -17.11
C ALA A 179 6.29 5.51 -17.16
N LEU A 180 6.59 4.36 -17.76
CA LEU A 180 7.96 3.86 -17.94
C LEU A 180 8.80 4.64 -18.95
N ARG A 181 8.15 5.38 -19.85
CA ARG A 181 8.82 6.28 -20.83
C ARG A 181 9.03 7.69 -20.28
N LEU A 182 8.39 8.06 -19.18
CA LEU A 182 8.65 9.35 -18.55
C LEU A 182 10.06 9.38 -17.96
N PRO A 183 10.83 10.45 -18.20
CA PRO A 183 12.17 10.60 -17.62
C PRO A 183 12.10 10.67 -16.10
N ALA A 184 13.09 10.09 -15.41
CA ALA A 184 13.22 10.12 -13.95
C ALA A 184 13.02 11.52 -13.34
N GLY A 185 13.52 12.58 -13.98
CA GLY A 185 13.39 13.98 -13.51
C GLY A 185 11.95 14.54 -13.47
N LEU A 186 10.97 13.84 -14.05
CA LEU A 186 9.54 14.15 -13.87
C LEU A 186 8.88 13.32 -12.77
N LYS A 187 9.52 12.22 -12.35
CA LYS A 187 9.05 11.37 -11.25
C LYS A 187 9.57 11.91 -9.91
N VAL A 188 10.88 12.14 -9.83
CA VAL A 188 11.57 12.75 -8.68
C VAL A 188 12.23 14.04 -9.13
N ARG A 189 11.94 15.15 -8.44
CA ARG A 189 12.48 16.46 -8.81
C ARG A 189 12.71 17.36 -7.60
N GLN A 190 13.79 18.12 -7.63
CA GLN A 190 14.02 19.20 -6.67
C GLN A 190 13.22 20.45 -7.07
N GLU A 191 12.36 20.95 -6.18
CA GLU A 191 11.56 22.15 -6.37
C GLU A 191 11.36 22.84 -5.01
N GLY A 192 11.59 24.15 -4.94
CA GLY A 192 11.44 24.92 -3.69
C GLY A 192 12.41 24.48 -2.58
N GLY A 193 13.61 24.03 -2.92
CA GLY A 193 14.62 23.59 -1.95
C GLY A 193 14.39 22.18 -1.38
N ARG A 194 13.36 21.46 -1.84
CA ARG A 194 13.04 20.09 -1.42
C ARG A 194 13.02 19.14 -2.60
N THR A 195 13.45 17.90 -2.39
CA THR A 195 13.25 16.80 -3.35
C THR A 195 11.86 16.21 -3.18
N TRP A 196 11.11 16.16 -4.28
CA TRP A 196 9.75 15.65 -4.33
C TRP A 196 9.68 14.39 -5.17
N GLY A 197 9.25 13.29 -4.57
CA GLY A 197 8.72 12.13 -5.27
C GLY A 197 7.32 12.41 -5.81
N LYS A 198 6.90 11.61 -6.79
CA LYS A 198 5.62 11.74 -7.50
C LYS A 198 5.41 13.11 -8.13
N TRP A 199 6.47 13.81 -8.48
CA TRP A 199 6.42 15.23 -8.87
C TRP A 199 5.39 15.49 -9.98
N VAL A 200 5.38 14.65 -11.03
CA VAL A 200 4.40 14.78 -12.13
C VAL A 200 2.97 14.48 -11.69
N LEU A 201 2.73 13.59 -10.73
CA LEU A 201 1.39 13.35 -10.17
C LEU A 201 0.90 14.57 -9.38
N ARG A 202 1.79 15.21 -8.63
CA ARG A 202 1.49 16.45 -7.87
C ARG A 202 1.14 17.58 -8.82
N LYS A 203 1.93 17.79 -9.87
CA LYS A 203 1.60 18.75 -10.96
C LYS A 203 0.31 18.40 -11.70
N ALA A 204 -0.04 17.10 -11.79
CA ALA A 204 -1.30 16.68 -12.37
C ALA A 204 -2.50 17.03 -11.46
N LEU A 205 -2.31 17.07 -10.15
CA LEU A 205 -3.32 17.44 -9.15
C LEU A 205 -3.51 18.95 -8.94
N GLU A 206 -2.48 19.78 -9.16
CA GLU A 206 -2.56 21.24 -8.96
C GLU A 206 -3.83 21.95 -9.51
N PRO A 207 -4.35 21.62 -10.71
CA PRO A 207 -5.58 22.25 -11.20
C PRO A 207 -6.88 21.65 -10.65
N LEU A 208 -6.81 20.53 -9.91
CA LEU A 208 -7.97 19.78 -9.42
C LEU A 208 -8.14 19.84 -7.89
N MET A 209 -7.04 20.07 -7.18
CA MET A 209 -6.98 20.01 -5.72
C MET A 209 -6.12 21.15 -5.17
N PRO A 210 -6.38 21.62 -3.94
CA PRO A 210 -5.62 22.69 -3.33
C PRO A 210 -4.14 22.27 -3.09
N PRO A 211 -3.20 23.23 -3.03
CA PRO A 211 -1.77 22.95 -2.83
C PRO A 211 -1.48 22.08 -1.60
N GLU A 212 -2.24 22.26 -0.52
CA GLU A 212 -2.15 21.50 0.73
C GLU A 212 -2.39 20.00 0.51
N PHE A 213 -3.23 19.64 -0.45
CA PHE A 213 -3.47 18.25 -0.84
C PHE A 213 -2.43 17.77 -1.87
N ALA A 214 -2.17 18.55 -2.93
CA ALA A 214 -1.27 18.14 -4.01
C ALA A 214 0.20 18.01 -3.55
N TRP A 215 0.62 18.87 -2.62
CA TRP A 215 1.99 18.96 -2.11
C TRP A 215 2.13 18.46 -0.67
N GLN A 216 1.18 17.64 -0.22
CA GLN A 216 1.27 16.98 1.08
C GLN A 216 2.48 16.03 1.19
N GLU A 217 2.97 15.83 2.41
CA GLU A 217 3.98 14.82 2.68
C GLU A 217 3.42 13.41 2.50
N LYS A 218 4.28 12.46 2.09
CA LYS A 218 3.86 11.07 1.99
C LYS A 218 3.59 10.53 3.39
N ARG A 219 2.41 9.95 3.58
CA ARG A 219 2.07 9.15 4.74
C ARG A 219 1.92 7.68 4.33
N PRO A 220 2.49 6.73 5.08
CA PRO A 220 2.11 5.32 4.96
C PRO A 220 0.62 5.12 5.24
N LEU A 221 -0.02 4.14 4.60
CA LEU A 221 -1.45 3.87 4.76
C LEU A 221 -1.80 3.54 6.22
N GLU A 222 -0.94 2.79 6.91
CA GLU A 222 -1.09 2.47 8.33
C GLU A 222 -1.11 3.72 9.23
N VAL A 223 -0.35 4.77 8.89
CA VAL A 223 -0.31 6.03 9.63
C VAL A 223 -1.55 6.87 9.31
N GLY A 224 -1.92 6.93 8.03
CA GLY A 224 -3.09 7.65 7.55
C GLY A 224 -4.41 7.12 8.14
N SER A 225 -4.55 5.79 8.17
CA SER A 225 -5.70 5.09 8.75
C SER A 225 -5.65 4.97 10.28
N GLY A 226 -4.50 5.22 10.91
CA GLY A 226 -4.30 5.03 12.36
C GLY A 226 -3.95 3.60 12.77
N MET A 227 -3.90 2.63 11.84
CA MET A 227 -3.51 1.23 12.12
C MET A 227 -2.10 1.10 12.71
N SER A 228 -1.22 2.09 12.55
CA SER A 228 0.09 2.11 13.20
C SER A 228 0.02 2.08 14.73
N ALA A 229 -1.12 2.44 15.34
CA ALA A 229 -1.32 2.33 16.79
C ALA A 229 -1.23 0.88 17.31
N LEU A 230 -1.56 -0.11 16.46
CA LEU A 230 -1.46 -1.53 16.82
C LEU A 230 -0.04 -1.94 17.17
N ARG A 231 0.97 -1.33 16.53
CA ARG A 231 2.39 -1.61 16.79
C ARG A 231 2.73 -1.43 18.27
N GLU A 232 2.32 -0.29 18.84
CA GLU A 232 2.57 0.02 20.25
C GLU A 232 1.74 -0.83 21.20
N LEU A 233 0.46 -1.06 20.87
CA LEU A 233 -0.44 -1.86 21.69
C LEU A 233 0.09 -3.29 21.83
N ILE A 234 0.47 -3.92 20.73
CA ILE A 234 1.04 -5.28 20.73
C ILE A 234 2.39 -5.29 21.46
N ALA A 235 3.24 -4.28 21.23
CA ALA A 235 4.56 -4.23 21.88
C ALA A 235 4.50 -4.09 23.40
N ARG A 236 3.43 -3.49 23.96
CA ARG A 236 3.23 -3.34 25.41
C ARG A 236 2.88 -4.66 26.09
N GLU A 237 2.18 -5.55 25.40
CA GLU A 237 1.78 -6.86 25.91
C GLU A 237 2.93 -7.89 25.93
N ILE A 238 4.08 -7.56 25.33
CA ILE A 238 5.24 -8.46 25.23
C ILE A 238 6.40 -7.87 26.04
N PRO A 239 6.78 -8.45 27.19
CA PRO A 239 7.98 -8.07 27.92
C PRO A 239 9.26 -8.17 27.07
N ASP A 240 10.28 -7.35 27.37
CA ASP A 240 11.56 -7.41 26.65
C ASP A 240 12.28 -8.75 26.82
N GLU A 241 12.21 -9.33 28.02
CA GLU A 241 12.78 -10.64 28.34
C GLU A 241 12.13 -11.74 27.49
N ASP A 242 10.80 -11.77 27.44
CA ASP A 242 10.03 -12.68 26.59
C ASP A 242 10.39 -12.53 25.11
N PHE A 243 10.53 -11.30 24.61
CA PHE A 243 10.93 -11.05 23.23
C PHE A 243 12.32 -11.63 22.94
N GLN A 244 13.30 -11.40 23.80
CA GLN A 244 14.66 -11.91 23.64
C GLN A 244 14.71 -13.44 23.70
N GLU A 245 14.04 -14.05 24.67
CA GLU A 245 13.97 -15.50 24.83
C GLU A 245 13.31 -16.16 23.60
N LYS A 246 12.14 -15.67 23.20
CA LYS A 246 11.40 -16.21 22.06
C LYS A 246 12.16 -16.03 20.75
N ALA A 247 12.78 -14.87 20.52
CA ALA A 247 13.58 -14.62 19.33
C ALA A 247 14.77 -15.58 19.23
N ALA A 248 15.50 -15.80 20.33
CA ALA A 248 16.60 -16.75 20.39
C ALA A 248 16.12 -18.20 20.15
N ARG A 249 14.99 -18.59 20.76
CA ARG A 249 14.37 -19.91 20.60
C ARG A 249 13.97 -20.20 19.15
N TYR A 250 13.42 -19.21 18.45
CA TYR A 250 13.00 -19.38 17.06
C TYR A 250 14.16 -19.33 16.06
N GLY A 251 15.33 -18.83 16.45
CA GLY A 251 16.49 -18.76 15.57
C GLY A 251 16.30 -17.83 14.37
N MET A 252 15.37 -16.87 14.47
CA MET A 252 15.06 -15.90 13.42
C MET A 252 15.24 -14.48 13.92
N ARG A 253 15.57 -13.57 13.01
CA ARG A 253 15.58 -12.13 13.27
C ARG A 253 14.16 -11.57 13.18
N PHE A 254 13.73 -10.93 14.26
CA PHE A 254 12.52 -10.10 14.30
C PHE A 254 12.91 -8.63 14.32
N LEU A 255 12.10 -7.78 13.66
CA LEU A 255 12.36 -6.32 13.59
C LEU A 255 11.78 -5.58 14.81
N SER A 256 10.80 -6.18 15.47
CA SER A 256 10.07 -5.62 16.61
C SER A 256 9.34 -6.73 17.36
N LYS A 257 8.81 -6.41 18.55
CA LYS A 257 7.89 -7.28 19.30
C LYS A 257 6.63 -7.63 18.53
N GLU A 258 6.11 -6.67 17.77
CA GLU A 258 4.99 -6.88 16.87
C GLU A 258 5.34 -7.88 15.75
N HIS A 259 6.52 -7.79 15.14
CA HIS A 259 6.94 -8.76 14.13
C HIS A 259 7.04 -10.18 14.73
N LEU A 260 7.51 -10.32 15.97
CA LEU A 260 7.45 -11.59 16.70
C LEU A 260 6.01 -12.08 16.90
N TYR A 261 5.11 -11.19 17.34
CA TYR A 261 3.70 -11.52 17.53
C TYR A 261 3.05 -12.02 16.24
N PHE A 262 3.25 -11.35 15.11
CA PHE A 262 2.73 -11.79 13.82
C PHE A 262 3.26 -13.16 13.42
N TYR A 263 4.53 -13.45 13.70
CA TYR A 263 5.07 -14.78 13.46
C TYR A 263 4.41 -15.85 14.35
N GLU A 264 4.18 -15.57 15.64
CA GLU A 264 3.48 -16.52 16.52
C GLU A 264 2.05 -16.80 16.03
N VAL A 265 1.33 -15.76 15.60
CA VAL A 265 0.01 -15.91 14.96
C VAL A 265 0.10 -16.69 13.66
N PHE A 266 1.10 -16.41 12.81
CA PHE A 266 1.34 -17.16 11.57
C PHE A 266 1.53 -18.66 11.84
N ARG A 267 2.29 -19.02 12.88
CA ARG A 267 2.45 -20.43 13.25
C ARG A 267 1.14 -21.08 13.68
N GLU A 268 0.26 -20.33 14.32
CA GLU A 268 -1.04 -20.82 14.76
C GLU A 268 -2.02 -21.02 13.60
N VAL A 269 -2.09 -20.06 12.67
CA VAL A 269 -3.12 -20.05 11.61
C VAL A 269 -2.67 -20.59 10.27
N VAL A 270 -1.37 -20.56 9.97
CA VAL A 270 -0.78 -21.06 8.72
C VAL A 270 0.05 -22.31 8.98
N GLY A 271 0.82 -22.34 10.06
CA GLY A 271 1.72 -23.45 10.40
C GLY A 271 3.19 -23.11 10.13
N GLU A 272 3.93 -24.06 9.56
CA GLU A 272 5.36 -23.86 9.26
C GLU A 272 5.56 -23.02 8.00
N VAL A 273 6.68 -22.29 7.95
CA VAL A 273 7.06 -21.54 6.77
C VAL A 273 7.34 -22.54 5.63
N PRO A 274 6.66 -22.42 4.48
CA PRO A 274 6.88 -23.33 3.37
C PRO A 274 8.31 -23.19 2.83
N PRO A 275 9.02 -24.30 2.57
CA PRO A 275 10.39 -24.25 2.05
C PRO A 275 10.41 -23.64 0.64
N ALA A 276 11.58 -23.15 0.23
CA ALA A 276 11.79 -22.64 -1.12
C ALA A 276 11.46 -23.68 -2.20
N GLY A 277 10.70 -23.26 -3.22
CA GLY A 277 10.44 -24.09 -4.39
C GLY A 277 11.67 -24.25 -5.32
N PRO A 278 11.58 -25.05 -6.38
CA PRO A 278 12.71 -25.35 -7.27
C PRO A 278 13.35 -24.13 -7.96
N GLU A 279 12.59 -23.05 -8.14
CA GLU A 279 13.04 -21.81 -8.79
C GLU A 279 13.32 -20.68 -7.78
N GLU A 280 13.25 -20.98 -6.48
CA GLU A 280 13.43 -20.01 -5.40
C GLU A 280 14.69 -20.32 -4.60
N GLU A 281 15.26 -19.28 -3.98
CA GLU A 281 16.30 -19.40 -2.97
C GLU A 281 15.65 -19.35 -1.58
N PRO A 282 16.17 -20.07 -0.57
CA PRO A 282 15.65 -19.97 0.78
C PRO A 282 15.98 -18.59 1.36
N CYS A 283 14.98 -17.93 1.94
CA CYS A 283 15.18 -16.72 2.71
C CYS A 283 16.13 -17.03 3.89
N PRO A 284 17.24 -16.30 4.06
CA PRO A 284 18.20 -16.56 5.14
C PRO A 284 17.63 -16.26 6.53
N ASN A 285 16.49 -15.59 6.62
CA ASN A 285 15.80 -15.36 7.89
C ASN A 285 14.79 -16.48 8.23
N CYS A 286 13.81 -16.70 7.35
CA CYS A 286 12.68 -17.59 7.66
C CYS A 286 12.70 -18.94 6.92
N GLY A 287 13.66 -19.17 6.02
CA GLY A 287 13.73 -20.36 5.16
C GLY A 287 12.73 -20.37 4.00
N GLY A 288 11.77 -19.43 3.99
CA GLY A 288 10.74 -19.32 2.98
C GLY A 288 11.25 -18.99 1.59
N GLY A 289 10.53 -19.43 0.56
CA GLY A 289 10.90 -19.22 -0.84
C GLY A 289 11.01 -17.75 -1.25
N LEU A 290 12.17 -17.39 -1.79
CA LEU A 290 12.51 -16.08 -2.34
C LEU A 290 12.86 -16.22 -3.83
N PRO A 291 12.10 -15.61 -4.75
CA PRO A 291 12.45 -15.64 -6.18
C PRO A 291 13.85 -15.03 -6.42
N ARG A 292 14.63 -15.63 -7.32
CA ARG A 292 16.01 -15.19 -7.60
C ARG A 292 16.09 -13.69 -7.92
N GLY A 293 17.05 -13.01 -7.31
CA GLY A 293 17.27 -11.57 -7.49
C GLY A 293 16.31 -10.66 -6.70
N ARG A 294 15.33 -11.22 -5.96
CA ARG A 294 14.56 -10.46 -4.97
C ARG A 294 15.39 -10.27 -3.72
N ARG A 295 15.26 -9.10 -3.11
CA ARG A 295 15.80 -8.82 -1.78
C ARG A 295 14.76 -8.77 -0.68
N HIS A 296 13.47 -8.67 -1.01
CA HIS A 296 12.39 -8.61 -0.02
C HIS A 296 11.69 -9.95 0.09
N CYS A 297 11.66 -10.55 1.29
CA CYS A 297 10.95 -11.80 1.54
C CYS A 297 9.44 -11.57 1.70
N ARG A 298 8.62 -12.21 0.87
CA ARG A 298 7.15 -12.07 0.91
C ARG A 298 6.49 -12.68 2.16
N ILE A 299 7.20 -13.54 2.89
CA ILE A 299 6.66 -14.25 4.06
C ILE A 299 7.02 -13.52 5.36
N CYS A 300 8.28 -13.11 5.54
CA CYS A 300 8.72 -12.46 6.78
C CYS A 300 8.99 -10.94 6.66
N GLY A 301 8.83 -10.35 5.47
CA GLY A 301 9.05 -8.91 5.24
C GLY A 301 10.50 -8.43 5.39
N ILE A 302 11.47 -9.30 5.65
CA ILE A 302 12.87 -8.90 5.76
C ILE A 302 13.42 -8.51 4.39
N VAL A 303 14.04 -7.33 4.32
CA VAL A 303 14.89 -6.89 3.20
C VAL A 303 16.32 -7.39 3.44
N LEU A 304 16.80 -8.25 2.55
CA LEU A 304 18.16 -8.77 2.48
C LEU A 304 19.11 -7.70 1.92
N GLN A 305 20.29 -7.61 2.52
CA GLN A 305 21.36 -6.71 2.07
C GLN A 305 22.10 -7.30 0.88
#